data_AF-C3YS02-F1
#
_entry.id   AF-C3YS02-F1
#
_cell.length_a   1.000
_cell.length_b   1.000
_cell.length_c   1.000
_cell.angle_alpha   90.00
_cell.angle_beta   90.00
_cell.angle_gamma   90.00
#
_symmetry.space_group_name_H-M   'P 1'
#
loop_
_entity.id
_entity.type
_entity.pdbx_description
1 polymer ?
#
loop_
_entity_poly.entity_id
_entity_poly.type
_entity_poly.pdbx_seq_one_letter_code
_entity_poly.pdbx_strand_id
1 'polypeptide(L)'
;MAKAICQKAGPSVAAQCQQYITRNGQQDHGAVVLTGAGTLPYKSILHLAHPNTKVLKKSIKTCLETADKRGFRSICFPAVGTGGFKISPDQAASLMLDGVTDFAQKGSPQSLTTVRITVFQQQMLHNFHSEMDRRARGLGHKSRGFGAKVKSRFKKVAHSLGKKSRVAKILGFSSSDGKRSAGDTTTTPTSLLLHFYGTDRAVGVAKRRVQETVDENFKEEKIDDAAVLQLSSDEVEMLKAYGQQNNVSIRVDQGSRHCITIQGISDVASVMSKVWEVLHAKIEESRKMAQALSLQKDISWCYEQPDGTNVPFDPLINLQIEEAYKKNKKGKVQYEDDVGQCEIDFSTMKERASGQVSNVRRDDLKARAVTSAVPSHWDPQPNDRKSGKPILCHLVKLKSSSGEYKTVSGKFGLGNIVSIERVQNPTLWSQYCAQKQKISLKNPGKNIEQDLWHGSSADSCVKIYHNGFNRSYAGVHGVAIGKGTYFAVNASYSAQGSYSSPDGSGHKRMFLAKVLTGLSTPGNSSMIVPPPRPGGGPLDTYDSTSGGGIFCVFHDAQAYPEYLITFT
;
A
#
# COMPACT_ATOMS: atom_id res chain seq x y z
N MET A 1 11.30 -8.59 -19.38
CA MET A 1 12.72 -8.27 -19.64
C MET A 1 13.29 -8.99 -20.87
N ALA A 2 13.30 -10.33 -20.94
CA ALA A 2 13.86 -11.06 -22.09
C ALA A 2 13.31 -10.61 -23.46
N LYS A 3 12.00 -10.38 -23.57
CA LYS A 3 11.37 -9.80 -24.77
C LYS A 3 11.96 -8.45 -25.18
N ALA A 4 12.18 -7.54 -24.22
CA ALA A 4 12.73 -6.21 -24.48
C ALA A 4 14.21 -6.25 -24.92
N ILE A 5 15.00 -7.15 -24.33
CA ILE A 5 16.40 -7.37 -24.74
C ILE A 5 16.44 -7.93 -26.16
N CYS A 6 15.62 -8.94 -26.47
CA CYS A 6 15.54 -9.53 -27.81
C CYS A 6 15.15 -8.49 -28.87
N GLN A 7 14.14 -7.66 -28.60
CA GLN A 7 13.74 -6.58 -29.50
C GLN A 7 14.86 -5.56 -29.77
N LYS A 8 15.62 -5.17 -28.74
CA LYS A 8 16.70 -4.18 -28.88
C LYS A 8 18.01 -4.74 -29.42
N ALA A 9 18.27 -6.04 -29.29
CA ALA A 9 19.48 -6.68 -29.79
C ALA A 9 19.43 -7.01 -31.29
N GLY A 10 18.24 -6.91 -31.91
CA GLY A 10 18.04 -7.24 -33.30
C GLY A 10 17.99 -8.76 -33.56
N PRO A 11 17.73 -9.16 -34.82
CA PRO A 11 17.40 -10.55 -35.17
C PRO A 11 18.57 -11.52 -35.03
N SER A 12 19.82 -11.03 -35.03
CA SER A 12 21.03 -11.87 -35.00
C SER A 12 21.17 -12.69 -33.73
N VAL A 13 20.71 -12.17 -32.58
CA VAL A 13 20.74 -12.91 -31.31
C VAL A 13 19.75 -14.07 -31.32
N ALA A 14 18.53 -13.84 -31.81
CA ALA A 14 17.52 -14.89 -31.94
C ALA A 14 17.97 -16.00 -32.90
N ALA A 15 18.61 -15.63 -34.02
CA ALA A 15 19.19 -16.60 -34.97
C ALA A 15 20.30 -17.45 -34.32
N GLN A 16 21.20 -16.86 -33.53
CA GLN A 16 22.24 -17.60 -32.80
C GLN A 16 21.64 -18.57 -31.78
N CYS A 17 20.60 -18.15 -31.04
CA CYS A 17 19.89 -19.04 -30.13
C CYS A 17 19.24 -20.22 -30.88
N GLN A 18 18.58 -19.95 -32.01
CA GLN A 18 17.93 -20.99 -32.81
C GLN A 18 18.95 -21.97 -33.38
N GLN A 19 20.07 -21.48 -33.92
CA GLN A 19 21.15 -22.32 -34.42
C GLN A 19 21.75 -23.19 -33.31
N TYR A 20 21.91 -22.63 -32.10
CA TYR A 20 22.39 -23.38 -30.95
C TYR A 20 21.42 -24.51 -30.57
N ILE A 21 20.11 -24.25 -30.57
CA ILE A 21 19.07 -25.26 -30.27
C ILE A 21 19.03 -26.34 -31.36
N THR A 22 19.11 -25.96 -32.64
CA THR A 22 19.15 -26.92 -33.75
C THR A 22 20.35 -27.85 -33.66
N ARG A 23 21.51 -27.35 -33.21
CA ARG A 23 22.74 -28.14 -33.11
C ARG A 23 22.84 -28.98 -31.83
N ASN A 24 22.37 -28.46 -30.70
CA ASN A 24 22.60 -29.06 -29.38
C ASN A 24 21.32 -29.56 -28.70
N GLY A 25 20.18 -29.48 -29.39
CA GLY A 25 18.88 -29.84 -28.83
C GLY A 25 18.32 -28.80 -27.86
N GLN A 26 17.19 -29.14 -27.26
CA GLN A 26 16.55 -28.31 -26.24
C GLN A 26 17.41 -28.28 -24.96
N GLN A 27 17.52 -27.10 -24.36
CA GLN A 27 18.41 -26.86 -23.23
C GLN A 27 17.75 -27.22 -21.90
N ASP A 28 18.50 -27.91 -21.04
CA ASP A 28 18.08 -28.28 -19.69
C ASP A 28 17.79 -27.05 -18.81
N HIS A 29 17.00 -27.28 -17.76
CA HIS A 29 16.75 -26.28 -16.73
C HIS A 29 18.05 -25.81 -16.07
N GLY A 30 18.31 -24.50 -16.13
CA GLY A 30 19.48 -23.87 -15.56
C GLY A 30 20.70 -23.82 -16.48
N ALA A 31 20.60 -24.31 -17.73
CA ALA A 31 21.67 -24.20 -18.71
C ALA A 31 21.99 -22.73 -19.04
N VAL A 32 23.28 -22.46 -19.29
CA VAL A 32 23.80 -21.12 -19.60
C VAL A 32 24.40 -21.13 -20.99
N VAL A 33 23.87 -20.29 -21.89
CA VAL A 33 24.33 -20.20 -23.28
C VAL A 33 24.81 -18.78 -23.58
N LEU A 34 26.00 -18.66 -24.17
CA LEU A 34 26.59 -17.39 -24.57
C LEU A 34 26.28 -17.10 -26.04
N THR A 35 25.79 -15.89 -26.34
CA THR A 35 25.68 -15.36 -27.70
C THR A 35 26.39 -14.01 -27.81
N GLY A 36 26.56 -13.51 -29.04
CA GLY A 36 26.85 -12.10 -29.26
C GLY A 36 25.73 -11.20 -28.73
N ALA A 37 26.00 -9.90 -28.66
CA ALA A 37 25.04 -8.90 -28.15
C ALA A 37 24.15 -8.27 -29.23
N GLY A 38 24.36 -8.62 -30.50
CA GLY A 38 23.67 -8.00 -31.63
C GLY A 38 23.97 -6.51 -31.69
N THR A 39 22.92 -5.68 -31.72
CA THR A 39 23.02 -4.21 -31.76
C THR A 39 23.19 -3.55 -30.39
N LEU A 40 23.23 -4.31 -29.30
CA LEU A 40 23.41 -3.73 -27.97
C LEU A 40 24.87 -3.30 -27.72
N PRO A 41 25.11 -2.27 -26.88
CA PRO A 41 26.45 -1.79 -26.54
C PRO A 41 27.15 -2.68 -25.49
N TYR A 42 27.04 -4.01 -25.64
CA TYR A 42 27.63 -5.00 -24.74
C TYR A 42 28.48 -6.00 -25.51
N LYS A 43 29.42 -6.67 -24.84
CA LYS A 43 30.29 -7.66 -25.50
C LYS A 43 29.54 -8.94 -25.87
N SER A 44 28.65 -9.42 -25.01
CA SER A 44 27.93 -10.68 -25.18
C SER A 44 26.69 -10.73 -24.29
N ILE A 45 25.80 -11.70 -24.56
CA ILE A 45 24.62 -12.00 -23.74
C ILE A 45 24.71 -13.44 -23.24
N LEU A 46 24.47 -13.63 -21.93
CA LEU A 46 24.33 -14.94 -21.31
C LEU A 46 22.83 -15.25 -21.11
N HIS A 47 22.36 -16.31 -21.75
CA HIS A 47 20.97 -16.78 -21.68
C HIS A 47 20.84 -17.88 -20.64
N LEU A 48 19.88 -17.73 -19.73
CA LEU A 48 19.54 -18.72 -18.71
C LEU A 48 18.27 -19.48 -19.11
N ALA A 49 18.38 -20.77 -19.38
CA ALA A 49 17.24 -21.61 -19.73
C ALA A 49 16.41 -21.97 -18.48
N HIS A 50 15.13 -21.60 -18.47
CA HIS A 50 14.13 -22.00 -17.45
C HIS A 50 14.63 -22.06 -15.99
N PRO A 51 15.11 -20.95 -15.41
CA PRO A 51 15.58 -20.93 -14.04
C PRO A 51 14.48 -21.30 -13.04
N ASN A 52 14.84 -22.09 -12.04
CA ASN A 52 14.01 -22.41 -10.88
C ASN A 52 14.87 -22.38 -9.60
N THR A 53 14.22 -22.48 -8.44
CA THR A 53 14.89 -22.37 -7.13
C THR A 53 16.00 -23.41 -6.90
N LYS A 54 15.93 -24.59 -7.54
CA LYS A 54 16.93 -25.66 -7.39
C LYS A 54 18.21 -25.39 -8.18
N VAL A 55 18.10 -24.73 -9.34
CA VAL A 55 19.22 -24.54 -10.27
C VAL A 55 19.79 -23.12 -10.29
N LEU A 56 19.02 -22.12 -9.85
CA LEU A 56 19.37 -20.70 -10.01
C LEU A 56 20.76 -20.35 -9.45
N LYS A 57 21.08 -20.82 -8.24
CA LYS A 57 22.41 -20.61 -7.63
C LYS A 57 23.55 -21.09 -8.52
N LYS A 58 23.44 -22.33 -9.04
CA LYS A 58 24.43 -22.94 -9.93
C LYS A 58 24.52 -22.19 -11.26
N SER A 59 23.37 -21.79 -11.82
CA SER A 59 23.32 -21.04 -13.08
C SER A 59 24.00 -19.68 -12.95
N ILE A 60 23.78 -18.94 -11.85
CA ILE A 60 24.45 -17.66 -11.60
C ILE A 60 25.96 -17.85 -11.49
N LYS A 61 26.43 -18.85 -10.74
CA LYS A 61 27.86 -19.20 -10.66
C LYS A 61 28.44 -19.50 -12.04
N THR A 62 27.73 -20.29 -12.84
CA THR A 62 28.14 -20.66 -14.21
C THR A 62 28.24 -19.45 -15.14
N CYS A 63 27.33 -18.48 -15.02
CA CYS A 63 27.42 -17.21 -15.75
C CYS A 63 28.69 -16.43 -15.39
N LEU A 64 29.00 -16.32 -14.10
CA LEU A 64 30.20 -15.64 -13.61
C LEU A 64 31.48 -16.32 -14.11
N GLU A 65 31.56 -17.64 -13.99
CA GLU A 65 32.69 -18.43 -14.51
C GLU A 65 32.84 -18.29 -16.03
N THR A 66 31.73 -18.25 -16.76
CA THR A 66 31.75 -18.08 -18.22
C THR A 66 32.25 -16.68 -18.60
N ALA A 67 31.82 -15.64 -17.89
CA ALA A 67 32.29 -14.28 -18.12
C ALA A 67 33.77 -14.12 -17.78
N ASP A 68 34.22 -14.72 -16.67
CA ASP A 68 35.63 -14.68 -16.26
C ASP A 68 36.55 -15.43 -17.23
N LYS A 69 36.16 -16.63 -17.67
CA LYS A 69 36.90 -17.39 -18.71
C LYS A 69 37.00 -16.64 -20.04
N ARG A 70 36.07 -15.72 -20.31
CA ARG A 70 36.06 -14.86 -21.51
C ARG A 70 36.84 -13.55 -21.32
N GLY A 71 37.44 -13.33 -20.16
CA GLY A 71 38.21 -12.12 -19.87
C GLY A 71 37.34 -10.87 -19.68
N PHE A 72 36.05 -11.03 -19.33
CA PHE A 72 35.16 -9.89 -19.10
C PHE A 72 35.38 -9.29 -17.71
N ARG A 73 35.51 -7.97 -17.63
CA ARG A 73 35.70 -7.24 -16.35
C ARG A 73 34.40 -7.02 -15.58
N SER A 74 33.26 -7.04 -16.25
CA SER A 74 31.96 -6.80 -15.64
C SER A 74 30.85 -7.66 -16.21
N ILE A 75 29.85 -7.95 -15.38
CA ILE A 75 28.62 -8.65 -15.73
C ILE A 75 27.44 -8.04 -14.99
N CYS A 76 26.27 -8.03 -15.63
CA CYS A 76 25.04 -7.54 -15.03
C CYS A 76 23.95 -8.62 -15.08
N PHE A 77 23.26 -8.82 -13.97
CA PHE A 77 22.09 -9.67 -13.85
C PHE A 77 20.85 -8.84 -13.55
N PRO A 78 19.67 -9.23 -14.03
CA PRO A 78 18.42 -8.77 -13.44
C PRO A 78 18.09 -9.57 -12.17
N ALA A 79 17.01 -9.22 -11.47
CA ALA A 79 16.40 -10.12 -10.48
C ALA A 79 15.87 -11.39 -11.19
N VAL A 80 16.71 -12.41 -11.34
CA VAL A 80 16.44 -13.58 -12.19
C VAL A 80 15.34 -14.43 -11.58
N GLY A 81 14.32 -14.75 -12.38
CA GLY A 81 13.25 -15.68 -12.01
C GLY A 81 12.07 -15.08 -11.24
N THR A 82 12.15 -13.80 -10.84
CA THR A 82 11.06 -13.12 -10.08
C THR A 82 9.82 -12.78 -10.91
N GLY A 83 9.89 -12.92 -12.23
CA GLY A 83 8.76 -12.75 -13.15
C GLY A 83 8.03 -14.06 -13.44
N GLY A 84 7.97 -14.46 -14.71
CA GLY A 84 7.21 -15.62 -15.18
C GLY A 84 7.59 -16.98 -14.57
N PHE A 85 8.73 -17.08 -13.87
CA PHE A 85 9.17 -18.29 -13.18
C PHE A 85 8.76 -18.34 -11.69
N LYS A 86 8.08 -17.30 -11.19
CA LYS A 86 7.47 -17.24 -9.84
C LYS A 86 8.42 -17.54 -8.67
N ILE A 87 9.71 -17.24 -8.80
CA ILE A 87 10.65 -17.28 -7.67
C ILE A 87 10.40 -16.04 -6.81
N SER A 88 10.25 -16.18 -5.49
CA SER A 88 10.02 -15.00 -4.65
C SER A 88 11.24 -14.06 -4.66
N PRO A 89 11.06 -12.74 -4.47
CA PRO A 89 12.17 -11.79 -4.43
C PRO A 89 13.26 -12.16 -3.40
N ASP A 90 12.88 -12.62 -2.19
CA ASP A 90 13.81 -13.08 -1.16
C ASP A 90 14.61 -14.31 -1.62
N GLN A 91 13.95 -15.28 -2.23
CA GLN A 91 14.60 -16.49 -2.75
C GLN A 91 15.55 -16.15 -3.89
N ALA A 92 15.15 -15.27 -4.81
CA ALA A 92 16.00 -14.82 -5.90
C ALA A 92 17.24 -14.08 -5.36
N ALA A 93 17.06 -13.14 -4.43
CA ALA A 93 18.16 -12.42 -3.79
C ALA A 93 19.16 -13.38 -3.14
N SER A 94 18.66 -14.29 -2.31
CA SER A 94 19.49 -15.28 -1.60
C SER A 94 20.23 -16.21 -2.57
N LEU A 95 19.53 -16.84 -3.52
CA LEU A 95 20.13 -17.79 -4.46
C LEU A 95 21.15 -17.13 -5.41
N MET A 96 20.86 -15.90 -5.87
CA MET A 96 21.78 -15.16 -6.73
C MET A 96 23.04 -14.78 -5.96
N LEU A 97 22.91 -14.20 -4.76
CA LEU A 97 24.05 -13.83 -3.93
C LEU A 97 24.84 -15.05 -3.47
N ASP A 98 24.20 -16.20 -3.26
CA ASP A 98 24.89 -17.48 -3.03
C ASP A 98 25.75 -17.89 -4.22
N GLY A 99 25.24 -17.74 -5.44
CA GLY A 99 25.99 -18.03 -6.66
C GLY A 99 27.22 -17.12 -6.81
N VAL A 100 27.06 -15.83 -6.48
CA VAL A 100 28.16 -14.85 -6.43
C VAL A 100 29.18 -15.23 -5.35
N THR A 101 28.71 -15.58 -4.15
CA THR A 101 29.56 -15.98 -3.03
C THR A 101 30.38 -17.23 -3.38
N ASP A 102 29.74 -18.26 -3.94
CA ASP A 102 30.40 -19.48 -4.36
C ASP A 102 31.43 -19.24 -5.48
N PHE A 103 31.15 -18.33 -6.41
CA PHE A 103 32.13 -17.94 -7.43
C PHE A 103 33.33 -17.22 -6.82
N ALA A 104 33.11 -16.23 -5.94
CA ALA A 104 34.18 -15.47 -5.32
C ALA A 104 35.07 -16.33 -4.42
N GLN A 105 34.49 -17.27 -3.67
CA GLN A 105 35.23 -18.11 -2.72
C GLN A 105 35.88 -19.34 -3.36
N LYS A 106 35.24 -19.97 -4.36
CA LYS A 106 35.69 -21.26 -4.93
C LYS A 106 36.20 -21.15 -6.37
N GLY A 107 35.90 -20.05 -7.06
CA GLY A 107 36.17 -19.88 -8.49
C GLY A 107 37.50 -19.18 -8.82
N SER A 108 38.19 -18.59 -7.84
CA SER A 108 39.44 -17.84 -8.02
C SER A 108 39.41 -16.87 -9.23
N PRO A 109 38.52 -15.86 -9.20
CA PRO A 109 38.29 -14.96 -10.33
C PRO A 109 39.58 -14.27 -10.81
N GLN A 110 39.84 -14.29 -12.11
CA GLN A 110 41.07 -13.72 -12.70
C GLN A 110 40.86 -12.36 -13.35
N SER A 111 39.67 -12.12 -13.92
CA SER A 111 39.38 -10.97 -14.77
C SER A 111 38.10 -10.23 -14.40
N LEU A 112 37.10 -10.95 -13.88
CA LEU A 112 35.79 -10.41 -13.53
C LEU A 112 35.84 -9.71 -12.17
N THR A 113 35.79 -8.38 -12.16
CA THR A 113 35.90 -7.55 -10.94
C THR A 113 34.58 -6.95 -10.50
N THR A 114 33.60 -6.81 -11.40
CA THR A 114 32.34 -6.11 -11.10
C THR A 114 31.12 -6.98 -11.44
N VAL A 115 30.30 -7.28 -10.44
CA VAL A 115 28.99 -7.92 -10.61
C VAL A 115 27.91 -6.91 -10.24
N ARG A 116 27.02 -6.59 -11.17
CA ARG A 116 25.87 -5.70 -10.94
C ARG A 116 24.58 -6.50 -10.94
N ILE A 117 23.70 -6.28 -9.96
CA ILE A 117 22.33 -6.79 -9.97
C ILE A 117 21.40 -5.59 -10.17
N THR A 118 20.68 -5.57 -11.29
CA THR A 118 19.72 -4.49 -11.62
C THR A 118 18.32 -4.92 -11.23
N VAL A 119 17.78 -4.29 -10.20
CA VAL A 119 16.41 -4.52 -9.70
C VAL A 119 15.50 -3.44 -10.28
N PHE A 120 14.63 -3.82 -11.23
CA PHE A 120 13.77 -2.86 -11.94
C PHE A 120 12.54 -2.41 -11.14
N GLN A 121 11.98 -3.29 -10.29
CA GLN A 121 10.82 -2.93 -9.48
C GLN A 121 11.29 -2.46 -8.10
N GLN A 122 10.98 -1.22 -7.74
CA GLN A 122 11.38 -0.58 -6.47
C GLN A 122 11.01 -1.42 -5.24
N GLN A 123 9.84 -2.06 -5.26
CA GLN A 123 9.37 -2.94 -4.17
C GLN A 123 10.28 -4.14 -3.90
N MET A 124 11.07 -4.61 -4.88
CA MET A 124 11.99 -5.74 -4.70
C MET A 124 13.38 -5.32 -4.20
N LEU A 125 13.67 -4.02 -4.18
CA LEU A 125 14.99 -3.48 -3.86
C LEU A 125 15.38 -3.84 -2.41
N HIS A 126 14.41 -3.79 -1.47
CA HIS A 126 14.63 -4.12 -0.07
C HIS A 126 15.06 -5.58 0.15
N ASN A 127 14.57 -6.55 -0.64
CA ASN A 127 14.93 -7.96 -0.50
C ASN A 127 16.41 -8.18 -0.84
N PHE A 128 16.87 -7.56 -1.93
CA PHE A 128 18.26 -7.67 -2.37
C PHE A 128 19.22 -6.92 -1.43
N HIS A 129 18.87 -5.71 -0.96
CA HIS A 129 19.68 -5.00 0.04
C HIS A 129 19.77 -5.76 1.36
N SER A 130 18.62 -6.17 1.92
CA SER A 130 18.58 -6.86 3.21
C SER A 130 19.43 -8.13 3.20
N GLU A 131 19.43 -8.86 2.09
CA GLU A 131 20.23 -10.08 1.92
C GLU A 131 21.72 -9.79 1.75
N MET A 132 22.11 -8.73 1.02
CA MET A 132 23.50 -8.28 0.97
C MET A 132 24.01 -7.87 2.35
N ASP A 133 23.21 -7.09 3.10
CA ASP A 133 23.58 -6.62 4.44
C ASP A 133 23.70 -7.77 5.43
N ARG A 134 22.79 -8.75 5.34
CA ARG A 134 22.84 -9.98 6.15
C ARG A 134 24.17 -10.72 5.94
N ARG A 135 24.64 -10.80 4.70
CA ARG A 135 25.91 -11.45 4.35
C ARG A 135 27.12 -10.62 4.76
N ALA A 136 27.07 -9.30 4.57
CA ALA A 136 28.11 -8.38 5.02
C ALA A 136 28.33 -8.50 6.55
N ARG A 137 27.24 -8.56 7.33
CA ARG A 137 27.30 -8.80 8.78
C ARG A 137 27.88 -10.18 9.13
N GLY A 138 27.56 -11.22 8.35
CA GLY A 138 28.09 -12.58 8.54
C GLY A 138 29.59 -12.71 8.27
N LEU A 139 30.17 -11.85 7.43
CA LEU A 139 31.61 -11.79 7.15
C LEU A 139 32.39 -11.00 8.23
N GLY A 140 31.70 -10.29 9.12
CA GLY A 140 32.24 -9.30 10.05
C GLY A 140 32.84 -9.79 11.37
N HIS A 141 33.10 -11.10 11.57
CA HIS A 141 33.70 -11.60 12.82
C HIS A 141 35.22 -11.83 12.78
N LYS A 142 35.93 -11.26 11.80
CA LYS A 142 37.41 -11.23 11.76
C LYS A 142 38.00 -9.90 11.25
N SER A 143 37.44 -8.73 11.59
CA SER A 143 38.24 -7.50 11.59
C SER A 143 38.70 -7.17 13.01
N ARG A 144 40.00 -7.32 13.25
CA ARG A 144 40.69 -6.93 14.48
C ARG A 144 40.29 -5.50 14.89
N GLY A 145 40.01 -5.35 16.17
CA GLY A 145 39.47 -4.12 16.74
C GLY A 145 40.35 -2.89 16.53
N PHE A 146 39.67 -1.77 16.28
CA PHE A 146 40.17 -0.42 16.52
C PHE A 146 39.20 0.34 17.45
N GLY A 147 38.57 -0.39 18.38
CA GLY A 147 37.64 0.15 19.37
C GLY A 147 38.33 0.47 20.70
N ALA A 148 39.36 1.32 20.71
CA ALA A 148 39.98 1.76 21.96
C ALA A 148 40.75 3.08 21.81
N LYS A 149 40.14 4.17 21.29
CA LYS A 149 40.65 5.55 21.51
C LYS A 149 39.77 6.70 21.00
N VAL A 150 38.44 6.67 21.13
CA VAL A 150 37.64 7.87 20.77
C VAL A 150 36.41 8.02 21.68
N LYS A 151 36.60 8.56 22.90
CA LYS A 151 35.52 8.81 23.86
C LYS A 151 35.23 10.29 24.17
N SER A 152 35.87 11.28 23.54
CA SER A 152 35.68 12.69 23.94
C SER A 152 34.93 13.61 22.96
N ARG A 153 34.61 13.19 21.72
CA ARG A 153 34.00 14.08 20.70
C ARG A 153 32.46 14.06 20.64
N PHE A 154 31.79 13.30 21.50
CA PHE A 154 30.45 12.75 21.22
C PHE A 154 29.28 13.32 22.05
N LYS A 155 29.46 14.43 22.77
CA LYS A 155 28.41 14.92 23.70
C LYS A 155 27.43 15.95 23.13
N LYS A 156 27.82 16.81 22.19
CA LYS A 156 26.99 17.98 21.83
C LYS A 156 25.74 17.65 21.00
N VAL A 157 25.81 16.73 20.03
CA VAL A 157 24.67 16.42 19.13
C VAL A 157 23.64 15.48 19.77
N ALA A 158 24.06 14.63 20.70
CA ALA A 158 23.17 13.70 21.40
C ALA A 158 22.37 14.34 22.55
N HIS A 159 22.66 15.58 22.93
CA HIS A 159 22.04 16.25 24.07
C HIS A 159 20.73 17.01 23.74
N SER A 160 20.43 17.32 22.46
CA SER A 160 19.17 17.99 22.07
C SER A 160 18.04 17.03 21.70
N LEU A 161 18.36 15.80 21.31
CA LEU A 161 17.37 14.81 20.88
C LEU A 161 17.08 13.82 22.00
N GLY A 162 15.81 13.74 22.36
CA GLY A 162 15.30 12.78 23.33
C GLY A 162 15.80 11.36 23.07
N LYS A 163 15.96 10.62 24.16
CA LYS A 163 16.28 9.18 24.20
C LYS A 163 15.46 8.45 23.11
N LYS A 164 16.12 7.77 22.15
CA LYS A 164 15.57 6.79 21.16
C LYS A 164 15.48 7.20 19.66
N SER A 165 16.37 8.03 19.12
CA SER A 165 16.43 8.18 17.63
C SER A 165 16.83 6.86 16.94
N ARG A 166 15.95 6.32 16.08
CA ARG A 166 16.22 5.11 15.26
C ARG A 166 17.37 5.35 14.28
N VAL A 167 17.48 6.56 13.74
CA VAL A 167 18.60 6.98 12.88
C VAL A 167 19.92 6.95 13.65
N ALA A 168 19.92 7.44 14.90
CA ALA A 168 21.11 7.38 15.76
C ALA A 168 21.58 5.93 15.99
N LYS A 169 20.64 5.01 16.21
CA LYS A 169 20.93 3.58 16.36
C LYS A 169 21.49 2.94 15.08
N ILE A 170 20.92 3.26 13.92
CA ILE A 170 21.38 2.79 12.61
C ILE A 170 22.84 3.21 12.39
N LEU A 171 23.14 4.49 12.66
CA LEU A 171 24.47 5.09 12.49
C LEU A 171 25.46 4.74 13.61
N GLY A 172 25.03 4.03 14.66
CA GLY A 172 25.90 3.54 15.74
C GLY A 172 26.21 4.54 16.85
N PHE A 173 25.44 5.63 16.98
CA PHE A 173 25.58 6.59 18.08
C PHE A 173 25.00 5.99 19.39
N SER A 174 25.86 5.70 20.37
CA SER A 174 25.46 5.14 21.69
C SER A 174 25.47 6.22 22.78
N SER A 175 24.47 6.22 23.68
CA SER A 175 24.43 7.09 24.86
C SER A 175 25.16 6.42 26.04
N SER A 176 26.09 7.14 26.67
CA SER A 176 26.61 6.77 28.00
C SER A 176 26.68 8.00 28.90
N ASP A 177 25.99 7.92 30.04
CA ASP A 177 25.94 8.91 31.11
C ASP A 177 27.32 9.20 31.74
N GLY A 178 27.48 10.43 32.25
CA GLY A 178 28.54 10.78 33.20
C GLY A 178 29.27 12.08 32.91
N LYS A 179 29.14 13.05 33.83
CA LYS A 179 29.70 14.41 33.89
C LYS A 179 31.14 14.61 33.36
N ARG A 180 31.36 15.74 32.66
CA ARG A 180 32.31 16.84 33.00
C ARG A 180 32.67 17.73 31.79
N SER A 181 32.73 19.03 32.13
CA SER A 181 33.34 20.25 31.56
C SER A 181 33.33 20.58 30.07
N ALA A 182 32.92 21.82 29.83
CA ALA A 182 33.03 22.59 28.62
C ALA A 182 34.47 22.71 28.13
N GLY A 183 34.65 22.48 26.82
CA GLY A 183 35.82 22.84 26.04
C GLY A 183 35.32 23.10 24.62
N ASP A 184 35.42 24.36 24.21
CA ASP A 184 35.09 24.83 22.87
C ASP A 184 36.07 24.22 21.85
N THR A 185 35.62 23.89 20.65
CA THR A 185 36.47 23.61 19.47
C THR A 185 35.58 23.38 18.25
N THR A 186 35.34 24.46 17.52
CA THR A 186 35.02 24.46 16.09
C THR A 186 36.19 23.84 15.31
N THR A 187 36.07 22.60 14.84
CA THR A 187 37.03 22.01 13.90
C THR A 187 36.70 22.47 12.49
N THR A 188 37.53 23.37 11.97
CA THR A 188 37.59 23.78 10.56
C THR A 188 37.95 22.60 9.65
N PRO A 189 37.49 22.57 8.39
CA PRO A 189 37.94 21.58 7.42
C PRO A 189 39.44 21.74 7.20
N THR A 190 40.17 20.62 7.20
CA THR A 190 41.61 20.59 6.94
C THR A 190 41.83 20.90 5.45
N SER A 191 41.96 22.17 5.09
CA SER A 191 42.37 22.58 3.75
C SER A 191 43.85 22.25 3.57
N LEU A 192 44.18 21.36 2.63
CA LEU A 192 45.55 21.08 2.23
C LEU A 192 45.96 22.05 1.12
N LEU A 193 46.82 23.03 1.45
CA LEU A 193 47.39 23.95 0.48
C LEU A 193 48.73 23.41 -0.02
N LEU A 194 48.81 23.08 -1.30
CA LEU A 194 50.03 22.58 -1.95
C LEU A 194 50.72 23.70 -2.74
N HIS A 195 51.94 24.05 -2.33
CA HIS A 195 52.78 25.01 -3.06
C HIS A 195 53.74 24.24 -3.98
N PHE A 196 53.75 24.59 -5.26
CA PHE A 196 54.63 23.99 -6.27
C PHE A 196 55.71 25.01 -6.67
N TYR A 197 56.98 24.63 -6.59
CA TYR A 197 58.12 25.45 -6.98
C TYR A 197 58.92 24.74 -8.07
N GLY A 198 59.27 25.46 -9.15
CA GLY A 198 60.02 24.92 -10.28
C GLY A 198 59.81 25.73 -11.56
N THR A 199 60.30 25.22 -12.68
CA THR A 199 60.01 25.80 -14.00
C THR A 199 58.54 25.62 -14.37
N ASP A 200 57.97 26.51 -15.18
CA ASP A 200 56.55 26.46 -15.57
C ASP A 200 56.13 25.09 -16.11
N ARG A 201 56.99 24.47 -16.94
CA ARG A 201 56.76 23.12 -17.47
C ARG A 201 56.70 22.06 -16.37
N ALA A 202 57.61 22.10 -15.41
CA ALA A 202 57.65 21.14 -14.30
C ALA A 202 56.46 21.32 -13.35
N VAL A 203 56.11 22.57 -13.03
CA VAL A 203 54.93 22.90 -12.21
C VAL A 203 53.65 22.44 -12.90
N GLY A 204 53.51 22.67 -14.20
CA GLY A 204 52.36 22.21 -14.98
C GLY A 204 52.19 20.69 -14.98
N VAL A 205 53.30 19.94 -15.08
CA VAL A 205 53.28 18.47 -14.97
C VAL A 205 52.90 18.02 -13.57
N ALA A 206 53.46 18.65 -12.52
CA ALA A 206 53.18 18.31 -11.14
C ALA A 206 51.71 18.54 -10.77
N LYS A 207 51.14 19.69 -11.15
CA LYS A 207 49.71 20.00 -10.93
C LYS A 207 48.80 18.97 -11.57
N ARG A 208 49.07 18.63 -12.84
CA ARG A 208 48.29 17.63 -13.58
C ARG A 208 48.34 16.26 -12.93
N ARG A 209 49.52 15.78 -12.53
CA ARG A 209 49.65 14.46 -11.86
C ARG A 209 48.91 14.40 -10.53
N VAL A 210 48.95 15.48 -9.74
CA VAL A 210 48.17 15.58 -8.51
C VAL A 210 46.67 15.53 -8.81
N GLN A 211 46.21 16.25 -9.84
CA GLN A 211 44.82 16.22 -10.26
C GLN A 211 44.39 14.82 -10.73
N GLU A 212 45.17 14.17 -11.60
CA GLU A 212 44.93 12.79 -12.06
C GLU A 212 44.84 11.82 -10.87
N THR A 213 45.75 11.95 -9.89
CA THR A 213 45.73 11.12 -8.68
C THR A 213 44.47 11.35 -7.85
N VAL A 214 44.01 12.60 -7.74
CA VAL A 214 42.75 12.91 -7.05
C VAL A 214 41.58 12.32 -7.83
N ASP A 215 41.50 12.53 -9.14
CA ASP A 215 40.39 12.05 -9.98
C ASP A 215 40.30 10.51 -10.02
N GLU A 216 41.45 9.81 -9.98
CA GLU A 216 41.51 8.35 -9.93
C GLU A 216 41.05 7.77 -8.58
N ASN A 217 41.28 8.49 -7.48
CA ASN A 217 41.03 7.98 -6.12
C ASN A 217 39.76 8.58 -5.48
N PHE A 218 39.25 9.70 -5.99
CA PHE A 218 38.07 10.38 -5.49
C PHE A 218 36.82 9.75 -6.10
N LYS A 219 35.92 9.29 -5.24
CA LYS A 219 34.61 8.77 -5.64
C LYS A 219 33.52 9.73 -5.19
N GLU A 220 32.60 10.01 -6.11
CA GLU A 220 31.35 10.73 -5.85
C GLU A 220 30.18 9.82 -6.19
N GLU A 221 29.27 9.68 -5.23
CA GLU A 221 28.00 8.97 -5.40
C GLU A 221 26.85 9.89 -5.02
N LYS A 222 25.71 9.73 -5.69
CA LYS A 222 24.49 10.50 -5.44
C LYS A 222 23.32 9.58 -5.18
N ILE A 223 22.50 9.99 -4.22
CA ILE A 223 21.21 9.36 -3.91
C ILE A 223 20.13 10.39 -4.19
N ASP A 224 19.30 10.11 -5.18
CA ASP A 224 18.10 10.89 -5.49
C ASP A 224 16.88 10.11 -4.96
N ASP A 225 16.30 10.56 -3.85
CA ASP A 225 15.16 9.88 -3.23
C ASP A 225 14.26 10.88 -2.48
N ALA A 226 12.94 10.75 -2.66
CA ALA A 226 11.96 11.61 -2.00
C ALA A 226 12.00 11.49 -0.46
N ALA A 227 12.50 10.38 0.08
CA ALA A 227 12.68 10.19 1.53
C ALA A 227 13.67 11.18 2.15
N VAL A 228 14.52 11.83 1.35
CA VAL A 228 15.45 12.88 1.81
C VAL A 228 14.69 14.06 2.44
N LEU A 229 13.45 14.33 1.99
CA LEU A 229 12.57 15.35 2.56
C LEU A 229 12.10 15.03 3.99
N GLN A 230 12.15 13.77 4.40
CA GLN A 230 11.64 13.30 5.69
C GLN A 230 12.71 13.34 6.79
N LEU A 231 13.95 13.69 6.44
CA LEU A 231 15.04 13.82 7.39
C LEU A 231 14.89 15.11 8.19
N SER A 232 14.93 15.01 9.52
CA SER A 232 15.00 16.19 10.38
C SER A 232 16.38 16.88 10.27
N SER A 233 16.46 18.13 10.71
CA SER A 233 17.74 18.86 10.77
C SER A 233 18.80 18.08 11.54
N ASP A 234 18.42 17.50 12.68
CA ASP A 234 19.35 16.72 13.51
C ASP A 234 19.79 15.42 12.83
N GLU A 235 18.91 14.76 12.07
CA GLU A 235 19.25 13.56 11.32
C GLU A 235 20.20 13.86 10.15
N VAL A 236 20.03 15.02 9.50
CA VAL A 236 20.98 15.53 8.51
C VAL A 236 22.34 15.79 9.14
N GLU A 237 22.39 16.37 10.34
CA GLU A 237 23.63 16.55 11.08
C GLU A 237 24.28 15.22 11.47
N MET A 238 23.49 14.23 11.91
CA MET A 238 23.99 12.88 12.20
C MET A 238 24.61 12.21 10.99
N LEU A 239 24.00 12.33 9.81
CA LEU A 239 24.56 11.82 8.55
C LEU A 239 25.89 12.51 8.23
N LYS A 240 25.96 13.84 8.31
CA LYS A 240 27.20 14.60 8.10
C LYS A 240 28.31 14.16 9.07
N ALA A 241 27.98 14.00 10.35
CA ALA A 241 28.91 13.54 11.37
C ALA A 241 29.39 12.10 11.11
N TYR A 242 28.50 11.21 10.67
CA TYR A 242 28.84 9.84 10.28
C TYR A 242 29.77 9.80 9.07
N GLY A 243 29.53 10.63 8.05
CA GLY A 243 30.44 10.78 6.91
C GLY A 243 31.84 11.20 7.36
N GLN A 244 31.94 12.26 8.16
CA GLN A 244 33.22 12.76 8.67
C GLN A 244 34.02 11.69 9.43
N GLN A 245 33.36 10.85 10.22
CA GLN A 245 34.02 9.75 10.94
C GLN A 245 34.63 8.70 10.01
N ASN A 246 34.04 8.53 8.82
CA ASN A 246 34.49 7.58 7.81
C ASN A 246 35.37 8.24 6.73
N ASN A 247 35.89 9.46 6.99
CA ASN A 247 36.68 10.25 6.04
C ASN A 247 35.97 10.50 4.70
N VAL A 248 34.65 10.70 4.75
CA VAL A 248 33.78 10.95 3.60
C VAL A 248 32.96 12.22 3.85
N SER A 249 32.81 13.05 2.84
CA SER A 249 31.93 14.21 2.88
C SER A 249 30.52 13.80 2.49
N ILE A 250 29.53 14.13 3.32
CA ILE A 250 28.11 13.98 3.00
C ILE A 250 27.49 15.37 2.90
N ARG A 251 26.84 15.65 1.77
CA ARG A 251 26.04 16.86 1.56
C ARG A 251 24.61 16.45 1.30
N VAL A 252 23.67 17.10 1.99
CA VAL A 252 22.24 16.83 1.86
C VAL A 252 21.58 18.08 1.28
N ASP A 253 20.86 17.92 0.17
CA ASP A 253 20.09 18.96 -0.51
C ASP A 253 18.60 18.56 -0.43
N GLN A 254 17.90 19.12 0.55
CA GLN A 254 16.45 18.92 0.72
C GLN A 254 15.62 19.89 -0.14
N GLY A 255 16.26 20.77 -0.91
CA GLY A 255 15.61 21.71 -1.82
C GLY A 255 15.07 21.01 -3.06
N SER A 256 15.13 21.64 -4.23
CA SER A 256 14.48 21.14 -5.45
C SER A 256 14.98 19.79 -5.99
N ARG A 257 16.13 19.29 -5.50
CA ARG A 257 16.74 18.04 -6.01
C ARG A 257 16.55 16.84 -5.09
N HIS A 258 16.20 17.04 -3.82
CA HIS A 258 16.01 15.98 -2.81
C HIS A 258 17.11 14.91 -2.85
N CYS A 259 18.38 15.34 -2.80
CA CYS A 259 19.52 14.46 -3.05
C CYS A 259 20.54 14.47 -1.91
N ILE A 260 21.20 13.33 -1.71
CA ILE A 260 22.38 13.20 -0.85
C ILE A 260 23.59 12.92 -1.73
N THR A 261 24.61 13.75 -1.62
CA THR A 261 25.90 13.57 -2.31
C THR A 261 26.93 13.07 -1.31
N ILE A 262 27.60 11.97 -1.65
CA ILE A 262 28.61 11.31 -0.82
C ILE A 262 29.92 11.29 -1.59
N GLN A 263 30.97 11.90 -1.04
CA GLN A 263 32.23 12.16 -1.72
C GLN A 263 33.42 11.79 -0.85
N GLY A 264 34.41 11.09 -1.38
CA GLY A 264 35.65 10.85 -0.66
C GLY A 264 36.60 9.88 -1.34
N ILE A 265 37.79 9.76 -0.75
CA ILE A 265 38.87 8.84 -1.17
C ILE A 265 38.85 7.49 -0.41
N SER A 266 37.88 7.33 0.51
CA SER A 266 37.71 6.15 1.37
C SER A 266 36.54 5.27 0.89
N ASP A 267 36.06 4.34 1.73
CA ASP A 267 34.96 3.42 1.42
C ASP A 267 33.59 4.13 1.34
N VAL A 268 33.39 4.90 0.25
CA VAL A 268 32.14 5.58 -0.10
C VAL A 268 30.97 4.57 -0.18
N ALA A 269 31.22 3.33 -0.56
CA ALA A 269 30.18 2.31 -0.70
C ALA A 269 29.59 1.88 0.66
N SER A 270 30.44 1.70 1.68
CA SER A 270 29.99 1.41 3.05
C SER A 270 29.15 2.55 3.64
N VAL A 271 29.62 3.80 3.46
CA VAL A 271 28.87 4.99 3.90
C VAL A 271 27.54 5.10 3.16
N MET A 272 27.52 4.94 1.84
CA MET A 272 26.32 4.92 1.02
C MET A 272 25.30 3.87 1.49
N SER A 273 25.76 2.68 1.83
CA SER A 273 24.89 1.59 2.32
C SER A 273 24.20 2.00 3.61
N LYS A 274 24.93 2.66 4.51
CA LYS A 274 24.38 3.14 5.78
C LYS A 274 23.40 4.31 5.59
N VAL A 275 23.66 5.23 4.66
CA VAL A 275 22.71 6.29 4.31
C VAL A 275 21.41 5.70 3.76
N TRP A 276 21.51 4.66 2.91
CA TRP A 276 20.33 3.94 2.44
C TRP A 276 19.55 3.25 3.57
N GLU A 277 20.21 2.67 4.59
CA GLU A 277 19.50 2.14 5.77
C GLU A 277 18.67 3.22 6.49
N VAL A 278 19.21 4.44 6.61
CA VAL A 278 18.50 5.58 7.20
C VAL A 278 17.29 5.98 6.35
N LEU A 279 17.47 6.14 5.03
CA LEU A 279 16.37 6.51 4.12
C LEU A 279 15.28 5.43 4.09
N HIS A 280 15.67 4.15 4.05
CA HIS A 280 14.70 3.04 4.11
C HIS A 280 13.92 3.03 5.43
N ALA A 281 14.56 3.35 6.56
CA ALA A 281 13.85 3.50 7.83
C ALA A 281 12.79 4.61 7.77
N LYS A 282 13.09 5.72 7.08
CA LYS A 282 12.11 6.82 6.85
C LYS A 282 10.97 6.41 5.94
N ILE A 283 11.26 5.72 4.85
CA ILE A 283 10.24 5.17 3.94
C ILE A 283 9.32 4.21 4.71
N GLU A 284 9.88 3.32 5.53
CA GLU A 284 9.13 2.40 6.37
C GLU A 284 8.25 3.12 7.41
N GLU A 285 8.79 4.13 8.09
CA GLU A 285 8.04 4.97 9.04
C GLU A 285 6.86 5.66 8.34
N SER A 286 7.09 6.31 7.20
CA SER A 286 6.05 6.95 6.40
C SER A 286 5.00 5.95 5.91
N ARG A 287 5.40 4.76 5.47
CA ARG A 287 4.47 3.71 5.03
C ARG A 287 3.60 3.22 6.19
N LYS A 288 4.20 3.00 7.37
CA LYS A 288 3.47 2.62 8.59
C LYS A 288 2.51 3.72 9.02
N MET A 289 2.93 4.98 8.98
CA MET A 289 2.07 6.11 9.31
C MET A 289 0.91 6.26 8.32
N ALA A 290 1.15 6.08 7.02
CA ALA A 290 0.10 6.07 6.01
C ALA A 290 -0.89 4.92 6.21
N GLN A 291 -0.41 3.72 6.54
CA GLN A 291 -1.25 2.57 6.89
C GLN A 291 -2.08 2.84 8.15
N ALA A 292 -1.45 3.40 9.19
CA ALA A 292 -2.09 3.77 10.44
C ALA A 292 -3.21 4.80 10.23
N LEU A 293 -2.92 5.89 9.53
CA LEU A 293 -3.91 6.91 9.15
C LEU A 293 -5.03 6.32 8.29
N SER A 294 -4.71 5.41 7.37
CA SER A 294 -5.72 4.74 6.55
C SER A 294 -6.62 3.83 7.38
N LEU A 295 -6.05 3.08 8.34
CA LEU A 295 -6.82 2.23 9.24
C LEU A 295 -7.69 3.04 10.19
N GLN A 296 -7.18 4.16 10.72
CA GLN A 296 -7.90 5.01 11.65
C GLN A 296 -9.20 5.58 11.05
N LYS A 297 -9.24 5.77 9.71
CA LYS A 297 -10.47 6.14 8.98
C LYS A 297 -11.56 5.06 9.03
N ASP A 298 -11.16 3.81 9.11
CA ASP A 298 -12.06 2.65 9.14
C ASP A 298 -12.37 2.21 10.57
N ILE A 299 -11.39 2.27 11.48
CA ILE A 299 -11.47 1.75 12.85
C ILE A 299 -10.68 2.68 13.77
N SER A 300 -11.35 3.27 14.75
CA SER A 300 -10.73 4.15 15.74
C SER A 300 -10.95 3.61 17.15
N TRP A 301 -9.86 3.32 17.85
CA TRP A 301 -9.85 3.08 19.28
C TRP A 301 -9.83 4.43 20.00
N CYS A 302 -10.62 4.54 21.07
CA CYS A 302 -10.70 5.74 21.89
C CYS A 302 -10.60 5.37 23.38
N TYR A 303 -10.06 6.30 24.19
CA TYR A 303 -10.11 6.25 25.65
C TYR A 303 -11.00 7.36 26.19
N GLU A 304 -11.60 7.11 27.35
CA GLU A 304 -12.46 8.06 28.05
C GLU A 304 -11.64 8.93 29.02
N GLN A 305 -11.82 10.25 28.93
CA GLN A 305 -11.25 11.21 29.87
C GLN A 305 -12.17 11.40 31.10
N PRO A 306 -11.67 11.95 32.22
CA PRO A 306 -12.47 12.14 33.44
C PRO A 306 -13.73 13.00 33.28
N ASP A 307 -13.80 13.81 32.23
CA ASP A 307 -14.96 14.63 31.87
C ASP A 307 -16.01 13.88 31.00
N GLY A 308 -15.77 12.59 30.72
CA GLY A 308 -16.62 11.73 29.89
C GLY A 308 -16.39 11.89 28.38
N THR A 309 -15.43 12.72 27.96
CA THR A 309 -15.09 12.85 26.54
C THR A 309 -14.29 11.66 26.05
N ASN A 310 -14.52 11.26 24.79
CA ASN A 310 -13.83 10.15 24.18
C ASN A 310 -12.77 10.66 23.20
N VAL A 311 -11.52 10.37 23.48
CA VAL A 311 -10.38 10.84 22.69
C VAL A 311 -9.79 9.68 21.90
N PRO A 312 -9.60 9.83 20.57
CA PRO A 312 -8.97 8.78 19.77
C PRO A 312 -7.49 8.65 20.10
N PHE A 313 -6.97 7.42 20.06
CA PHE A 313 -5.53 7.19 20.16
C PHE A 313 -4.76 7.73 18.95
N ASP A 314 -3.47 8.03 19.13
CA ASP A 314 -2.54 8.35 18.04
C ASP A 314 -2.63 7.27 16.92
N PRO A 315 -2.54 7.64 15.63
CA PRO A 315 -2.70 6.68 14.53
C PRO A 315 -1.81 5.43 14.66
N LEU A 316 -0.55 5.57 15.07
CA LEU A 316 0.38 4.44 15.18
C LEU A 316 0.03 3.53 16.37
N ILE A 317 -0.35 4.13 17.50
CA ILE A 317 -0.84 3.41 18.68
C ILE A 317 -2.15 2.68 18.34
N ASN A 318 -3.08 3.35 17.66
CA ASN A 318 -4.33 2.78 17.19
C ASN A 318 -4.11 1.54 16.29
N LEU A 319 -3.15 1.61 15.36
CA LEU A 319 -2.77 0.48 14.52
C LEU A 319 -2.26 -0.71 15.36
N GLN A 320 -1.39 -0.45 16.32
CA GLN A 320 -0.84 -1.49 17.21
C GLN A 320 -1.93 -2.15 18.06
N ILE A 321 -2.84 -1.36 18.63
CA ILE A 321 -3.97 -1.85 19.43
C ILE A 321 -4.88 -2.74 18.57
N GLU A 322 -5.26 -2.31 17.36
CA GLU A 322 -6.13 -3.08 16.48
C GLU A 322 -5.49 -4.40 16.03
N GLU A 323 -4.19 -4.40 15.70
CA GLU A 323 -3.47 -5.63 15.36
C GLU A 323 -3.44 -6.63 16.53
N ALA A 324 -3.20 -6.14 17.75
CA ALA A 324 -3.21 -6.96 18.95
C ALA A 324 -4.61 -7.51 19.28
N TYR A 325 -5.64 -6.68 19.15
CA TYR A 325 -7.03 -7.08 19.36
C TYR A 325 -7.49 -8.15 18.38
N LYS A 326 -7.14 -8.02 17.08
CA LYS A 326 -7.43 -9.04 16.06
C LYS A 326 -6.78 -10.37 16.39
N LYS A 327 -5.56 -10.35 16.93
CA LYS A 327 -4.81 -11.56 17.30
C LYS A 327 -5.39 -12.24 18.53
N ASN A 328 -5.78 -11.46 19.55
CA ASN A 328 -6.39 -11.99 20.76
C ASN A 328 -7.40 -11.00 21.37
N LYS A 329 -8.69 -11.22 21.10
CA LYS A 329 -9.79 -10.36 21.56
C LYS A 329 -9.99 -10.32 23.08
N LYS A 330 -9.38 -11.25 23.83
CA LYS A 330 -9.42 -11.29 25.31
C LYS A 330 -8.02 -11.14 25.91
N GLY A 331 -7.06 -10.72 25.10
CA GLY A 331 -5.67 -10.55 25.52
C GLY A 331 -5.40 -9.17 26.13
N LYS A 332 -4.12 -8.89 26.30
CA LYS A 332 -3.59 -7.59 26.70
C LYS A 332 -2.63 -7.07 25.65
N VAL A 333 -2.54 -5.76 25.50
CA VAL A 333 -1.54 -5.09 24.66
C VAL A 333 -0.81 -4.03 25.46
N GLN A 334 0.51 -3.98 25.31
CA GLN A 334 1.36 -2.93 25.85
C GLN A 334 1.80 -2.00 24.72
N TYR A 335 1.77 -0.71 24.98
CA TYR A 335 2.30 0.33 24.09
C TYR A 335 2.98 1.42 24.91
N GLU A 336 3.69 2.29 24.22
CA GLU A 336 4.37 3.43 24.82
C GLU A 336 3.80 4.71 24.23
N ASP A 337 3.47 5.66 25.09
CA ASP A 337 2.97 6.98 24.74
C ASP A 337 3.79 8.05 25.49
N ASP A 338 3.47 9.34 25.33
CA ASP A 338 4.18 10.46 25.97
C ASP A 338 4.21 10.37 27.51
N VAL A 339 3.25 9.65 28.10
CA VAL A 339 3.15 9.40 29.54
C VAL A 339 3.93 8.16 30.02
N GLY A 340 4.48 7.37 29.10
CA GLY A 340 5.26 6.16 29.40
C GLY A 340 4.60 4.86 28.92
N GLN A 341 4.85 3.76 29.64
CA GLN A 341 4.29 2.45 29.29
C GLN A 341 2.83 2.32 29.75
N CYS A 342 1.96 1.97 28.81
CA CYS A 342 0.53 1.77 29.02
C CYS A 342 0.13 0.31 28.68
N GLU A 343 -0.92 -0.18 29.32
CA GLU A 343 -1.49 -1.51 29.06
C GLU A 343 -3.00 -1.42 28.85
N ILE A 344 -3.51 -2.02 27.77
CA ILE A 344 -4.94 -2.25 27.56
C ILE A 344 -5.26 -3.71 27.80
N ASP A 345 -6.29 -3.97 28.60
CA ASP A 345 -6.91 -5.27 28.77
C ASP A 345 -8.23 -5.34 27.97
N PHE A 346 -8.24 -6.12 26.89
CA PHE A 346 -9.38 -6.24 25.99
C PHE A 346 -10.57 -6.99 26.61
N SER A 347 -10.34 -7.78 27.67
CA SER A 347 -11.41 -8.50 28.36
C SER A 347 -12.25 -7.59 29.24
N THR A 348 -11.61 -6.58 29.83
CA THR A 348 -12.26 -5.57 30.68
C THR A 348 -12.55 -4.26 29.96
N MET A 349 -11.99 -4.07 28.76
CA MET A 349 -12.04 -2.82 27.99
C MET A 349 -11.52 -1.62 28.80
N LYS A 350 -10.38 -1.81 29.47
CA LYS A 350 -9.73 -0.76 30.28
C LYS A 350 -8.26 -0.59 29.92
N GLU A 351 -7.83 0.66 29.88
CA GLU A 351 -6.44 1.08 29.80
C GLU A 351 -5.92 1.39 31.21
N ARG A 352 -4.66 1.00 31.47
CA ARG A 352 -3.88 1.48 32.61
C ARG A 352 -2.69 2.30 32.11
N ALA A 353 -2.72 3.60 32.41
CA ALA A 353 -1.66 4.56 32.08
C ALA A 353 -1.29 5.35 33.34
N SER A 354 -0.02 5.38 33.72
CA SER A 354 0.49 6.17 34.86
C SER A 354 -0.32 6.02 36.17
N GLY A 355 -0.82 4.81 36.44
CA GLY A 355 -1.62 4.50 37.63
C GLY A 355 -3.11 4.85 37.53
N GLN A 356 -3.54 5.58 36.51
CA GLN A 356 -4.95 5.83 36.21
C GLN A 356 -5.53 4.72 35.35
N VAL A 357 -6.85 4.53 35.46
CA VAL A 357 -7.59 3.51 34.71
C VAL A 357 -8.72 4.20 33.95
N SER A 358 -8.68 4.10 32.63
CA SER A 358 -9.66 4.70 31.73
C SER A 358 -10.40 3.62 30.94
N ASN A 359 -11.67 3.86 30.60
CA ASN A 359 -12.40 2.96 29.71
C ASN A 359 -11.88 3.15 28.29
N VAL A 360 -11.76 2.04 27.55
CA VAL A 360 -11.42 2.06 26.14
C VAL A 360 -12.52 1.44 25.30
N ARG A 361 -12.73 1.98 24.11
CA ARG A 361 -13.73 1.48 23.16
C ARG A 361 -13.18 1.44 21.75
N ARG A 362 -13.70 0.49 20.97
CA ARG A 362 -13.39 0.34 19.55
C ARG A 362 -14.56 0.83 18.71
N ASP A 363 -14.36 1.91 17.97
CA ASP A 363 -15.34 2.43 17.02
C ASP A 363 -15.08 1.88 15.62
N ASP A 364 -16.02 1.09 15.12
CA ASP A 364 -16.01 0.60 13.74
C ASP A 364 -16.64 1.66 12.82
N LEU A 365 -15.79 2.54 12.27
CA LEU A 365 -16.21 3.58 11.32
C LEU A 365 -16.55 2.97 9.95
N LYS A 366 -16.06 1.76 9.67
CA LYS A 366 -16.44 0.93 8.50
C LYS A 366 -17.84 0.33 8.64
N ALA A 367 -18.29 0.03 9.85
CA ALA A 367 -19.70 -0.31 10.08
C ALA A 367 -20.64 0.90 9.82
N ARG A 368 -20.11 2.13 9.89
CA ARG A 368 -20.79 3.35 9.40
C ARG A 368 -20.60 3.56 7.89
N ALA A 369 -19.53 3.05 7.30
CA ALA A 369 -19.22 3.08 5.86
C ALA A 369 -19.38 1.69 5.21
N VAL A 370 -20.63 1.33 4.91
CA VAL A 370 -21.07 0.12 4.20
C VAL A 370 -20.02 -0.52 3.28
N THR A 371 -19.54 -1.70 3.66
CA THR A 371 -18.56 -2.50 2.89
C THR A 371 -19.25 -3.38 1.84
N SER A 372 -18.51 -3.88 0.84
CA SER A 372 -18.98 -4.88 -0.14
C SER A 372 -19.21 -6.27 0.46
N ALA A 373 -18.97 -6.48 1.76
CA ALA A 373 -19.34 -7.71 2.43
C ALA A 373 -20.87 -7.77 2.57
N VAL A 374 -21.45 -8.95 2.33
CA VAL A 374 -22.89 -9.15 2.56
C VAL A 374 -23.23 -8.96 4.05
N PRO A 375 -24.41 -8.42 4.38
CA PRO A 375 -24.80 -8.19 5.78
C PRO A 375 -24.75 -9.47 6.63
N SER A 376 -24.30 -9.34 7.87
CA SER A 376 -24.13 -10.48 8.80
C SER A 376 -25.44 -11.19 9.18
N HIS A 377 -26.59 -10.54 9.01
CA HIS A 377 -27.91 -11.10 9.28
C HIS A 377 -28.48 -11.90 8.09
N TRP A 378 -27.78 -11.95 6.95
CA TRP A 378 -28.22 -12.75 5.81
C TRP A 378 -28.05 -14.25 6.08
N ASP A 379 -29.02 -15.02 5.63
CA ASP A 379 -28.94 -16.47 5.55
C ASP A 379 -27.88 -16.90 4.51
N PRO A 380 -27.26 -18.08 4.67
CA PRO A 380 -26.33 -18.60 3.67
C PRO A 380 -26.97 -18.68 2.27
N GLN A 381 -26.23 -18.27 1.24
CA GLN A 381 -26.74 -18.32 -0.12
C GLN A 381 -26.92 -19.79 -0.56
N PRO A 382 -28.12 -20.22 -1.00
CA PRO A 382 -28.34 -21.58 -1.46
C PRO A 382 -27.67 -21.82 -2.81
N ASN A 383 -27.34 -23.09 -3.09
CA ASN A 383 -26.91 -23.53 -4.41
C ASN A 383 -28.08 -24.12 -5.19
N ASP A 384 -28.10 -23.89 -6.49
CA ASP A 384 -29.04 -24.50 -7.42
C ASP A 384 -28.81 -26.02 -7.45
N ARG A 385 -29.88 -26.79 -7.23
CA ARG A 385 -29.80 -28.26 -7.06
C ARG A 385 -29.35 -28.99 -8.33
N LYS A 386 -29.53 -28.39 -9.51
CA LYS A 386 -29.20 -29.02 -10.80
C LYS A 386 -27.80 -28.69 -11.28
N SER A 387 -27.38 -27.43 -11.11
CA SER A 387 -26.10 -26.92 -11.62
C SER A 387 -25.01 -26.83 -10.55
N GLY A 388 -25.37 -26.94 -9.26
CA GLY A 388 -24.45 -26.79 -8.13
C GLY A 388 -23.93 -25.36 -7.93
N LYS A 389 -24.37 -24.40 -8.75
CA LYS A 389 -23.92 -23.00 -8.69
C LYS A 389 -24.72 -22.22 -7.65
N PRO A 390 -24.11 -21.21 -6.98
CA PRO A 390 -24.84 -20.32 -6.09
C PRO A 390 -26.00 -19.64 -6.82
N ILE A 391 -27.18 -19.63 -6.19
CA ILE A 391 -28.33 -18.87 -6.68
C ILE A 391 -28.00 -17.38 -6.50
N LEU A 392 -28.08 -16.58 -7.56
CA LEU A 392 -27.65 -15.17 -7.53
C LEU A 392 -28.57 -14.27 -6.69
N CYS A 393 -29.85 -14.63 -6.58
CA CYS A 393 -30.83 -13.93 -5.76
C CYS A 393 -31.66 -14.93 -4.96
N HIS A 394 -31.67 -14.78 -3.65
CA HIS A 394 -32.44 -15.62 -2.74
C HIS A 394 -33.45 -14.78 -1.97
N LEU A 395 -34.74 -15.15 -2.06
CA LEU A 395 -35.80 -14.56 -1.25
C LEU A 395 -35.97 -15.40 0.03
N VAL A 396 -35.73 -14.77 1.18
CA VAL A 396 -35.89 -15.40 2.49
C VAL A 396 -37.22 -14.94 3.09
N LYS A 397 -38.20 -15.85 3.16
CA LYS A 397 -39.46 -15.56 3.84
C LYS A 397 -39.25 -15.43 5.35
N LEU A 398 -39.51 -14.23 5.87
CA LEU A 398 -39.33 -13.94 7.29
C LEU A 398 -40.43 -14.59 8.13
N LYS A 399 -40.05 -15.11 9.30
CA LYS A 399 -41.01 -15.64 10.28
C LYS A 399 -41.71 -14.48 10.99
N SER A 400 -43.03 -14.54 11.12
CA SER A 400 -43.82 -13.51 11.80
C SER A 400 -43.41 -13.25 13.26
N SER A 401 -42.80 -14.25 13.92
CA SER A 401 -42.26 -14.14 15.27
C SER A 401 -40.90 -13.42 15.35
N SER A 402 -40.17 -13.28 14.24
CA SER A 402 -38.83 -12.68 14.21
C SER A 402 -38.84 -11.17 14.49
N GLY A 403 -37.78 -10.66 15.11
CA GLY A 403 -37.62 -9.21 15.35
C GLY A 403 -37.60 -8.41 14.04
N GLU A 404 -36.90 -8.94 13.03
CA GLU A 404 -36.81 -8.35 11.69
C GLU A 404 -38.18 -8.19 11.02
N TYR A 405 -39.03 -9.24 11.05
CA TYR A 405 -40.40 -9.15 10.54
C TYR A 405 -41.18 -8.03 11.25
N LYS A 406 -41.13 -7.99 12.58
CA LYS A 406 -41.84 -6.98 13.40
C LYS A 406 -41.38 -5.56 13.07
N THR A 407 -40.09 -5.36 12.82
CA THR A 407 -39.56 -4.06 12.40
C THR A 407 -40.09 -3.63 11.05
N VAL A 408 -40.08 -4.52 10.05
CA VAL A 408 -40.56 -4.20 8.69
C VAL A 408 -42.08 -4.01 8.68
N SER A 409 -42.83 -4.88 9.35
CA SER A 409 -44.29 -4.76 9.45
C SER A 409 -44.71 -3.48 10.19
N GLY A 410 -43.97 -3.09 11.23
CA GLY A 410 -44.19 -1.84 11.96
C GLY A 410 -44.00 -0.60 11.09
N LYS A 411 -43.03 -0.62 10.17
CA LYS A 411 -42.83 0.46 9.17
C LYS A 411 -43.92 0.47 8.10
N PHE A 412 -44.42 -0.71 7.70
CA PHE A 412 -45.41 -0.83 6.62
C PHE A 412 -46.73 -0.17 6.98
N GLY A 413 -47.28 -0.48 8.16
CA GLY A 413 -48.44 0.24 8.71
C GLY A 413 -49.74 0.18 7.88
N LEU A 414 -49.83 -0.69 6.88
CA LEU A 414 -51.01 -0.86 6.03
C LEU A 414 -51.56 -2.30 6.12
N GLY A 415 -52.89 -2.42 6.09
CA GLY A 415 -53.63 -3.64 5.70
C GLY A 415 -53.15 -4.97 6.29
N ASN A 416 -53.47 -6.05 5.56
CA ASN A 416 -53.11 -7.41 5.92
C ASN A 416 -51.87 -7.87 5.14
N ILE A 417 -50.81 -8.23 5.86
CA ILE A 417 -49.55 -8.72 5.29
C ILE A 417 -49.65 -10.23 5.05
N VAL A 418 -49.46 -10.65 3.80
CA VAL A 418 -49.40 -12.07 3.40
C VAL A 418 -47.99 -12.63 3.61
N SER A 419 -46.96 -11.88 3.20
CA SER A 419 -45.55 -12.24 3.41
C SER A 419 -44.64 -11.02 3.45
N ILE A 420 -43.52 -11.18 4.18
CA ILE A 420 -42.36 -10.32 4.06
C ILE A 420 -41.18 -11.21 3.70
N GLU A 421 -40.53 -10.91 2.59
CA GLU A 421 -39.39 -11.67 2.07
C GLU A 421 -38.18 -10.75 1.98
N ARG A 422 -37.09 -11.10 2.69
CA ARG A 422 -35.81 -10.40 2.55
C ARG A 422 -35.16 -10.82 1.24
N VAL A 423 -34.75 -9.84 0.45
CA VAL A 423 -34.01 -10.06 -0.79
C VAL A 423 -32.52 -10.18 -0.45
N GLN A 424 -31.91 -11.30 -0.84
CA GLN A 424 -30.47 -11.51 -0.74
C GLN A 424 -29.85 -11.63 -2.13
N ASN A 425 -29.36 -10.51 -2.64
CA ASN A 425 -28.68 -10.43 -3.91
C ASN A 425 -27.28 -9.81 -3.71
N PRO A 426 -26.22 -10.65 -3.57
CA PRO A 426 -24.87 -10.17 -3.29
C PRO A 426 -24.31 -9.20 -4.35
N THR A 427 -24.70 -9.37 -5.61
CA THR A 427 -24.25 -8.52 -6.71
C THR A 427 -24.87 -7.13 -6.60
N LEU A 428 -26.19 -7.03 -6.43
CA LEU A 428 -26.86 -5.74 -6.24
C LEU A 428 -26.41 -5.05 -4.95
N TRP A 429 -26.20 -5.83 -3.87
CA TRP A 429 -25.66 -5.30 -2.63
C TRP A 429 -24.26 -4.69 -2.85
N SER A 430 -23.37 -5.40 -3.53
CA SER A 430 -22.02 -4.89 -3.80
C SER A 430 -22.03 -3.59 -4.63
N GLN A 431 -22.90 -3.51 -5.65
CA GLN A 431 -23.10 -2.30 -6.45
C GLN A 431 -23.63 -1.14 -5.60
N TYR A 432 -24.63 -1.41 -4.76
CA TYR A 432 -25.19 -0.46 -3.81
C TYR A 432 -24.13 0.07 -2.84
N CYS A 433 -23.32 -0.82 -2.25
CA CYS A 433 -22.25 -0.45 -1.33
C CYS A 433 -21.20 0.47 -1.99
N ALA A 434 -20.80 0.16 -3.22
CA ALA A 434 -19.86 0.98 -3.97
C ALA A 434 -20.43 2.39 -4.25
N GLN A 435 -21.72 2.47 -4.61
CA GLN A 435 -22.39 3.76 -4.81
C GLN A 435 -22.56 4.53 -3.50
N LYS A 436 -22.85 3.84 -2.39
CA LYS A 436 -22.94 4.43 -1.05
C LYS A 436 -21.60 5.04 -0.64
N GLN A 437 -20.50 4.32 -0.85
CA GLN A 437 -19.16 4.84 -0.58
C GLN A 437 -18.87 6.11 -1.39
N LYS A 438 -19.19 6.12 -2.69
CA LYS A 438 -19.02 7.30 -3.56
C LYS A 438 -19.80 8.52 -3.03
N ILE A 439 -21.08 8.35 -2.70
CA ILE A 439 -21.94 9.45 -2.22
C ILE A 439 -21.53 9.90 -0.82
N SER A 440 -21.07 8.99 0.05
CA SER A 440 -20.53 9.33 1.38
C SER A 440 -19.28 10.20 1.29
N LEU A 441 -18.35 9.87 0.38
CA LEU A 441 -17.14 10.67 0.16
C LEU A 441 -17.46 12.08 -0.37
N LYS A 442 -18.50 12.19 -1.19
CA LYS A 442 -18.98 13.48 -1.73
C LYS A 442 -19.71 14.34 -0.69
N ASN A 443 -20.35 13.70 0.31
CA ASN A 443 -21.20 14.35 1.31
C ASN A 443 -20.79 13.94 2.74
N PRO A 444 -19.59 14.33 3.20
CA PRO A 444 -19.09 13.92 4.50
C PRO A 444 -20.01 14.40 5.64
N GLY A 445 -20.29 13.52 6.60
CA GLY A 445 -21.10 13.83 7.79
C GLY A 445 -22.60 14.01 7.54
N LYS A 446 -23.11 13.74 6.34
CA LYS A 446 -24.55 13.81 6.03
C LYS A 446 -25.20 12.43 6.10
N ASN A 447 -26.47 12.39 6.49
CA ASN A 447 -27.28 11.20 6.29
C ASN A 447 -27.65 11.11 4.80
N ILE A 448 -27.12 10.10 4.12
CA ILE A 448 -27.27 9.95 2.66
C ILE A 448 -28.23 8.82 2.27
N GLU A 449 -28.73 8.04 3.24
CA GLU A 449 -29.51 6.82 3.01
C GLU A 449 -30.87 6.94 3.72
N GLN A 450 -31.93 6.50 3.04
CA GLN A 450 -33.28 6.42 3.58
C GLN A 450 -33.93 5.09 3.19
N ASP A 451 -34.74 4.53 4.09
CA ASP A 451 -35.63 3.42 3.76
C ASP A 451 -36.90 4.00 3.12
N LEU A 452 -37.18 3.65 1.86
CA LEU A 452 -38.31 4.19 1.09
C LEU A 452 -39.10 3.09 0.38
N TRP A 453 -40.33 3.40 -0.01
CA TRP A 453 -41.30 2.45 -0.56
C TRP A 453 -41.39 2.51 -2.07
N HIS A 454 -41.44 1.35 -2.73
CA HIS A 454 -41.63 1.25 -4.19
C HIS A 454 -42.69 0.19 -4.54
N GLY A 455 -43.84 0.64 -5.04
CA GLY A 455 -44.91 -0.25 -5.52
C GLY A 455 -44.65 -0.73 -6.94
N SER A 456 -44.94 -2.01 -7.23
CA SER A 456 -44.81 -2.53 -8.59
C SER A 456 -45.76 -3.70 -8.86
N SER A 457 -45.91 -4.08 -10.13
CA SER A 457 -46.65 -5.27 -10.53
C SER A 457 -45.87 -6.55 -10.21
N ALA A 458 -46.58 -7.68 -10.09
CA ALA A 458 -46.01 -8.99 -9.79
C ALA A 458 -44.81 -9.34 -10.70
N ASP A 459 -44.99 -9.19 -12.01
CA ASP A 459 -43.97 -9.51 -13.02
C ASP A 459 -42.75 -8.58 -12.93
N SER A 460 -42.98 -7.31 -12.57
CA SER A 460 -41.90 -6.33 -12.43
C SER A 460 -41.10 -6.56 -11.16
N CYS A 461 -41.74 -6.98 -10.05
CA CYS A 461 -41.04 -7.37 -8.83
C CYS A 461 -39.98 -8.44 -9.09
N VAL A 462 -40.29 -9.46 -9.91
CA VAL A 462 -39.33 -10.51 -10.31
C VAL A 462 -38.07 -9.92 -10.92
N LYS A 463 -38.25 -8.98 -11.86
CA LYS A 463 -37.14 -8.32 -12.54
C LYS A 463 -36.34 -7.43 -11.58
N ILE A 464 -37.02 -6.73 -10.67
CA ILE A 464 -36.40 -5.79 -9.72
C ILE A 464 -35.52 -6.53 -8.71
N TYR A 465 -35.99 -7.59 -8.05
CA TYR A 465 -35.14 -8.27 -7.06
C TYR A 465 -33.98 -9.05 -7.71
N HIS A 466 -34.10 -9.44 -8.99
CA HIS A 466 -33.00 -10.06 -9.74
C HIS A 466 -31.97 -9.06 -10.26
N ASN A 467 -32.43 -7.95 -10.86
CA ASN A 467 -31.58 -7.06 -11.67
C ASN A 467 -31.46 -5.63 -11.11
N GLY A 468 -32.13 -5.34 -10.00
CA GLY A 468 -32.20 -4.02 -9.40
C GLY A 468 -33.22 -3.11 -10.08
N PHE A 469 -33.28 -1.88 -9.59
CA PHE A 469 -34.12 -0.85 -10.18
C PHE A 469 -33.45 -0.29 -11.44
N ASN A 470 -34.17 -0.31 -12.56
CA ASN A 470 -33.65 0.15 -13.84
C ASN A 470 -34.40 1.41 -14.30
N ARG A 471 -33.68 2.54 -14.37
CA ARG A 471 -34.26 3.82 -14.76
C ARG A 471 -34.76 3.87 -16.20
N SER A 472 -34.37 2.93 -17.05
CA SER A 472 -34.87 2.85 -18.44
C SER A 472 -36.36 2.52 -18.50
N TYR A 473 -36.94 2.03 -17.40
CA TYR A 473 -38.39 1.88 -17.23
C TYR A 473 -39.06 3.12 -16.61
N ALA A 474 -38.34 4.24 -16.46
CA ALA A 474 -38.91 5.50 -16.00
C ALA A 474 -39.99 5.98 -16.98
N GLY A 475 -41.10 6.50 -16.45
CA GLY A 475 -42.20 7.06 -17.23
C GLY A 475 -43.48 6.23 -17.29
N VAL A 476 -43.47 4.98 -16.80
CA VAL A 476 -44.68 4.14 -16.71
C VAL A 476 -45.75 4.77 -15.80
N HIS A 477 -45.34 5.52 -14.76
CA HIS A 477 -46.26 6.20 -13.83
C HIS A 477 -45.97 7.70 -13.67
N GLY A 478 -45.39 8.32 -14.70
CA GLY A 478 -45.05 9.76 -14.74
C GLY A 478 -43.59 10.08 -14.46
N VAL A 479 -43.20 11.31 -14.79
CA VAL A 479 -41.83 11.84 -14.66
C VAL A 479 -41.81 13.18 -13.90
N ALA A 480 -42.73 13.42 -12.98
CA ALA A 480 -42.98 14.74 -12.38
C ALA A 480 -41.73 15.46 -11.84
N ILE A 481 -40.78 14.72 -11.24
CA ILE A 481 -39.55 15.27 -10.64
C ILE A 481 -38.27 14.72 -11.28
N GLY A 482 -38.36 14.10 -12.46
CA GLY A 482 -37.23 13.61 -13.24
C GLY A 482 -37.47 12.25 -13.93
N LYS A 483 -36.58 11.89 -14.86
CA LYS A 483 -36.58 10.61 -15.58
C LYS A 483 -35.67 9.61 -14.88
N GLY A 484 -36.13 9.12 -13.74
CA GLY A 484 -35.42 8.15 -12.90
C GLY A 484 -36.35 7.16 -12.21
N THR A 485 -35.84 6.48 -11.19
CA THR A 485 -36.63 5.54 -10.37
C THR A 485 -37.21 6.27 -9.16
N TYR A 486 -38.51 6.08 -8.94
CA TYR A 486 -39.29 6.78 -7.92
C TYR A 486 -39.47 5.95 -6.65
N PHE A 487 -39.39 6.62 -5.49
CA PHE A 487 -39.57 6.02 -4.18
C PHE A 487 -40.37 6.96 -3.28
N ALA A 488 -41.34 6.42 -2.52
CA ALA A 488 -42.19 7.19 -1.64
C ALA A 488 -41.75 7.09 -0.17
N VAL A 489 -41.90 8.18 0.57
CA VAL A 489 -41.69 8.21 2.02
C VAL A 489 -42.76 7.38 2.74
N ASN A 490 -44.01 7.46 2.27
CA ASN A 490 -45.15 6.77 2.87
C ASN A 490 -45.53 5.52 2.07
N ALA A 491 -45.74 4.39 2.76
CA ALA A 491 -46.18 3.15 2.15
C ALA A 491 -47.50 3.30 1.39
N SER A 492 -48.43 4.13 1.91
CA SER A 492 -49.77 4.35 1.35
C SER A 492 -49.73 4.90 -0.07
N TYR A 493 -48.73 5.73 -0.38
CA TYR A 493 -48.51 6.26 -1.72
C TYR A 493 -48.18 5.14 -2.69
N SER A 494 -47.18 4.32 -2.35
CA SER A 494 -46.75 3.19 -3.17
C SER A 494 -47.78 2.06 -3.21
N ALA A 495 -48.71 1.99 -2.25
CA ALA A 495 -49.81 1.04 -2.22
C ALA A 495 -50.98 1.39 -3.16
N GLN A 496 -51.01 2.58 -3.77
CA GLN A 496 -52.07 2.91 -4.74
C GLN A 496 -52.08 1.92 -5.92
N GLY A 497 -53.26 1.63 -6.46
CA GLY A 497 -53.44 0.60 -7.51
C GLY A 497 -52.70 0.89 -8.81
N SER A 498 -52.39 2.17 -9.07
CA SER A 498 -51.56 2.61 -10.19
C SER A 498 -50.11 2.14 -10.07
N TYR A 499 -49.57 1.95 -8.87
CA TYR A 499 -48.17 1.52 -8.65
C TYR A 499 -48.10 0.05 -8.24
N SER A 500 -48.88 -0.34 -7.22
CA SER A 500 -48.99 -1.72 -6.74
C SER A 500 -50.30 -2.34 -7.22
N SER A 501 -50.38 -2.68 -8.50
CA SER A 501 -51.58 -3.33 -9.06
C SER A 501 -51.74 -4.76 -8.49
N PRO A 502 -52.95 -5.16 -8.05
CA PRO A 502 -53.19 -6.50 -7.55
C PRO A 502 -53.01 -7.53 -8.68
N ASP A 503 -52.47 -8.70 -8.35
CA ASP A 503 -52.42 -9.84 -9.26
C ASP A 503 -53.78 -10.57 -9.35
N GLY A 504 -53.84 -11.66 -10.13
CA GLY A 504 -55.07 -12.46 -10.29
C GLY A 504 -55.62 -13.07 -8.99
N SER A 505 -54.82 -13.10 -7.92
CA SER A 505 -55.22 -13.55 -6.58
C SER A 505 -55.58 -12.38 -5.66
N GLY A 506 -55.60 -11.15 -6.16
CA GLY A 506 -55.86 -9.94 -5.39
C GLY A 506 -54.65 -9.46 -4.57
N HIS A 507 -53.46 -10.03 -4.76
CA HIS A 507 -52.27 -9.66 -3.98
C HIS A 507 -51.49 -8.52 -4.61
N LYS A 508 -51.16 -7.53 -3.80
CA LYS A 508 -50.33 -6.38 -4.14
C LYS A 508 -48.91 -6.62 -3.62
N ARG A 509 -47.93 -6.02 -4.31
CA ARG A 509 -46.51 -6.17 -3.97
C ARG A 509 -45.81 -4.82 -3.93
N MET A 510 -44.97 -4.63 -2.93
CA MET A 510 -44.13 -3.45 -2.84
C MET A 510 -42.80 -3.76 -2.17
N PHE A 511 -41.79 -2.96 -2.47
CA PHE A 511 -40.50 -3.03 -1.82
C PHE A 511 -40.36 -1.99 -0.71
N LEU A 512 -39.73 -2.41 0.40
CA LEU A 512 -39.01 -1.50 1.28
C LEU A 512 -37.55 -1.52 0.82
N ALA A 513 -37.08 -0.42 0.25
CA ALA A 513 -35.77 -0.30 -0.37
C ALA A 513 -34.87 0.63 0.42
N LYS A 514 -33.57 0.32 0.46
CA LYS A 514 -32.54 1.29 0.88
C LYS A 514 -32.20 2.19 -0.29
N VAL A 515 -32.37 3.50 -0.12
CA VAL A 515 -32.21 4.48 -1.20
C VAL A 515 -31.18 5.54 -0.81
N LEU A 516 -30.16 5.70 -1.64
CA LEU A 516 -29.13 6.71 -1.50
C LEU A 516 -29.63 8.06 -2.02
N THR A 517 -30.44 8.72 -1.17
CA THR A 517 -31.01 10.05 -1.45
C THR A 517 -29.94 11.14 -1.45
N GLY A 518 -28.87 10.99 -0.67
CA GLY A 518 -27.79 11.96 -0.58
C GLY A 518 -28.31 13.38 -0.28
N LEU A 519 -27.70 14.38 -0.92
CA LEU A 519 -28.31 15.71 -0.97
C LEU A 519 -29.33 15.77 -2.10
N SER A 520 -30.57 16.09 -1.75
CA SER A 520 -31.68 16.21 -2.69
C SER A 520 -32.02 17.68 -2.99
N THR A 521 -32.68 17.91 -4.13
CA THR A 521 -33.19 19.20 -4.57
C THR A 521 -34.56 19.04 -5.23
N PRO A 522 -35.43 20.07 -5.29
CA PRO A 522 -36.65 20.00 -6.09
C PRO A 522 -36.37 19.61 -7.55
N GLY A 523 -37.11 18.61 -8.04
CA GLY A 523 -36.97 18.11 -9.41
C GLY A 523 -38.03 18.66 -10.37
N ASN A 524 -37.81 18.44 -11.67
CA ASN A 524 -38.82 18.67 -12.71
C ASN A 524 -38.75 17.60 -13.81
N SER A 525 -39.75 17.57 -14.70
CA SER A 525 -39.93 16.50 -15.69
C SER A 525 -38.90 16.42 -16.81
N SER A 526 -38.14 17.49 -17.04
CA SER A 526 -37.08 17.51 -18.06
C SER A 526 -35.78 16.86 -17.58
N MET A 527 -35.59 16.69 -16.27
CA MET A 527 -34.32 16.24 -15.70
C MET A 527 -34.03 14.77 -16.02
N ILE A 528 -32.86 14.50 -16.59
CA ILE A 528 -32.29 13.15 -16.79
C ILE A 528 -31.16 12.82 -15.82
N VAL A 529 -30.62 13.84 -15.16
CA VAL A 529 -29.64 13.78 -14.08
C VAL A 529 -29.95 14.90 -13.08
N PRO A 530 -29.53 14.79 -11.80
CA PRO A 530 -29.68 15.89 -10.85
C PRO A 530 -28.89 17.13 -11.31
N PRO A 531 -29.36 18.34 -10.99
CA PRO A 531 -28.67 19.58 -11.39
C PRO A 531 -27.36 19.79 -10.59
N PRO A 532 -26.43 20.63 -11.08
CA PRO A 532 -25.25 21.09 -10.34
C PRO A 532 -25.59 21.76 -9.00
N ARG A 533 -24.72 21.63 -8.00
CA ARG A 533 -24.82 22.34 -6.73
C ARG A 533 -24.39 23.81 -6.90
N PRO A 534 -25.00 24.76 -6.16
CA PRO A 534 -24.56 26.15 -6.19
C PRO A 534 -23.07 26.28 -5.81
N GLY A 535 -22.30 26.96 -6.65
CA GLY A 535 -20.86 27.17 -6.43
C GLY A 535 -19.96 25.95 -6.70
N GLY A 536 -20.54 24.81 -7.12
CA GLY A 536 -19.81 23.62 -7.52
C GLY A 536 -19.41 23.63 -9.00
N GLY A 537 -18.41 22.83 -9.37
CA GLY A 537 -18.08 22.58 -10.78
C GLY A 537 -19.15 21.74 -11.50
N PRO A 538 -19.06 21.57 -12.84
CA PRO A 538 -20.07 20.85 -13.64
C PRO A 538 -20.33 19.40 -13.22
N LEU A 539 -19.35 18.77 -12.56
CA LEU A 539 -19.43 17.38 -12.08
C LEU A 539 -19.96 17.28 -10.65
N ASP A 540 -20.17 18.41 -9.98
CA ASP A 540 -20.67 18.47 -8.62
C ASP A 540 -22.18 18.67 -8.58
N THR A 541 -22.95 17.60 -8.79
CA THR A 541 -24.43 17.64 -8.82
C THR A 541 -25.07 17.37 -7.46
N TYR A 542 -26.37 17.56 -7.34
CA TYR A 542 -27.16 16.87 -6.30
C TYR A 542 -27.13 15.34 -6.53
N ASP A 543 -27.60 14.55 -5.56
CA ASP A 543 -27.59 13.09 -5.62
C ASP A 543 -28.96 12.52 -6.01
N SER A 544 -30.03 13.22 -5.68
CA SER A 544 -31.41 12.88 -6.05
C SER A 544 -32.26 14.14 -6.23
N THR A 545 -33.49 13.95 -6.71
CA THR A 545 -34.54 14.97 -6.65
C THR A 545 -35.66 14.55 -5.72
N SER A 546 -36.38 15.51 -5.16
CA SER A 546 -37.49 15.26 -4.23
C SER A 546 -38.63 16.26 -4.39
N GLY A 547 -39.85 15.84 -4.07
CA GLY A 547 -41.03 16.70 -4.03
C GLY A 547 -42.29 15.90 -3.72
N GLY A 548 -43.29 16.46 -3.03
CA GLY A 548 -44.57 15.77 -2.79
C GLY A 548 -44.47 14.44 -2.03
N GLY A 549 -43.47 14.27 -1.15
CA GLY A 549 -43.27 13.04 -0.38
C GLY A 549 -42.63 11.87 -1.15
N ILE A 550 -42.06 12.14 -2.33
CA ILE A 550 -41.32 11.17 -3.14
C ILE A 550 -39.89 11.64 -3.43
N PHE A 551 -39.01 10.69 -3.71
CA PHE A 551 -37.65 10.88 -4.21
C PHE A 551 -37.50 10.21 -5.58
N CYS A 552 -36.67 10.81 -6.44
CA CYS A 552 -36.26 10.24 -7.72
C CYS A 552 -34.73 10.14 -7.78
N VAL A 553 -34.23 8.93 -8.04
CA VAL A 553 -32.79 8.64 -8.22
C VAL A 553 -32.49 8.30 -9.67
N PHE A 554 -31.30 8.66 -10.14
CA PHE A 554 -30.95 8.65 -11.58
C PHE A 554 -29.86 7.62 -11.93
N HIS A 555 -29.43 6.83 -10.95
CA HIS A 555 -28.44 5.77 -11.15
C HIS A 555 -28.96 4.45 -10.62
N ASP A 556 -28.77 3.37 -11.38
CA ASP A 556 -29.40 2.06 -11.12
C ASP A 556 -28.93 1.45 -9.78
N ALA A 557 -27.67 1.68 -9.41
CA ALA A 557 -27.09 1.24 -8.14
C ALA A 557 -27.41 2.14 -6.92
N GLN A 558 -28.25 3.20 -7.05
CA GLN A 558 -28.60 4.06 -5.91
C GLN A 558 -29.65 3.46 -4.97
N ALA A 559 -30.26 2.33 -5.33
CA ALA A 559 -31.28 1.70 -4.50
C ALA A 559 -31.11 0.18 -4.44
N TYR A 560 -31.30 -0.39 -3.24
CA TYR A 560 -31.31 -1.82 -3.00
C TYR A 560 -32.69 -2.28 -2.53
N PRO A 561 -33.37 -3.21 -3.24
CA PRO A 561 -34.69 -3.70 -2.84
C PRO A 561 -34.55 -4.67 -1.67
N GLU A 562 -34.55 -4.17 -0.43
CA GLU A 562 -34.18 -4.98 0.75
C GLU A 562 -35.26 -6.00 1.15
N TYR A 563 -36.53 -5.59 1.13
CA TYR A 563 -37.66 -6.46 1.45
C TYR A 563 -38.73 -6.35 0.38
N LEU A 564 -39.32 -7.48 0.00
CA LEU A 564 -40.55 -7.57 -0.77
C LEU A 564 -41.71 -7.90 0.18
N ILE A 565 -42.71 -7.03 0.20
CA ILE A 565 -43.92 -7.20 1.00
C ILE A 565 -45.06 -7.57 0.05
N THR A 566 -45.72 -8.69 0.34
CA THR A 566 -46.97 -9.09 -0.32
C THR A 566 -48.13 -8.83 0.63
N PHE A 567 -49.16 -8.12 0.18
CA PHE A 567 -50.29 -7.69 0.99
C PHE A 567 -51.58 -7.66 0.16
N THR A 568 -52.73 -7.50 0.82
CA THR A 568 -54.05 -7.33 0.18
C THR A 568 -54.61 -5.95 0.45
#